data_AF-A0A9Q0REJ4-F1
#
_entry.id   AF-A0A9Q0REJ4-F1
#
_cell.length_a   1.000
_cell.length_b   1.000
_cell.length_c   1.000
_cell.angle_alpha   90.00
_cell.angle_beta   90.00
_cell.angle_gamma   90.00
#
_symmetry.space_group_name_H-M   'P 1'
#
loop_
_entity.id
_entity.type
_entity.pdbx_description
1 polymer ?
#
loop_
_entity_poly.entity_id
_entity_poly.type
_entity_poly.pdbx_seq_one_letter_code
_entity_poly.pdbx_strand_id
1 'polypeptide(L)'
;MSKREITAIASPNIALVKYWGKRDDSLILPLNSSLSITLSQKNIFTKTIIKTDMDLKSDRFILNGKETKIQKSSRLHSLLTSFREKFLSGKTRYYEIISENNFPTAAGLASSASGYACIAYSLYKLEQDDIEKSNLFEKNDRKNLEIFSQIARIGSGSACRSLFGGFVAWDRGEKLDGTDSISRQVFPSAHWPDLRVMIVVVNSDPKKVPSTDGMKNSVLTSKLLNFRAESIVPKHMEKITKAIEAKNFAKFAKIVIRESNQLHSICLDSSPPLFYLNENSRAIISVMEDLNKSTSPIVAYTFDAGPNAVLIFQKENKQKICSTLFSNFSFSFPEDVLDDFSTFTNKPKYLSNLFMNVMKKEKELNFIKYIFFTKIGNGPEIIINKN
;
A
#
# COMPACT_ATOMS: atom_id res chain seq x y z
N MET A 1 -21.69 30.55 1.03
CA MET A 1 -20.81 29.89 2.03
C MET A 1 -19.40 30.35 1.79
N SER A 2 -18.64 30.61 2.86
CA SER A 2 -17.24 31.01 2.83
C SER A 2 -16.35 29.96 2.17
N LYS A 3 -15.17 30.38 1.68
CA LYS A 3 -14.09 29.50 1.26
C LYS A 3 -13.72 28.54 2.41
N ARG A 4 -13.74 27.24 2.14
CA ARG A 4 -13.37 26.18 3.10
C ARG A 4 -12.17 25.41 2.59
N GLU A 5 -11.31 25.01 3.51
CA GLU A 5 -10.08 24.29 3.21
C GLU A 5 -9.79 23.26 4.30
N ILE A 6 -9.32 22.09 3.90
CA ILE A 6 -8.74 21.09 4.79
C ILE A 6 -7.40 20.61 4.22
N THR A 7 -6.42 20.45 5.10
CA THR A 7 -5.18 19.72 4.82
C THR A 7 -5.18 18.42 5.62
N ALA A 8 -4.93 17.29 4.95
CA ALA A 8 -4.77 16.00 5.60
C ALA A 8 -3.50 15.29 5.12
N ILE A 9 -3.09 14.29 5.91
CA ILE A 9 -2.11 13.29 5.50
C ILE A 9 -2.68 11.89 5.62
N ALA A 10 -2.27 11.00 4.71
CA ALA A 10 -2.55 9.58 4.78
C ALA A 10 -1.32 8.78 4.35
N SER A 11 -1.16 7.57 4.89
CA SER A 11 -0.04 6.69 4.57
C SER A 11 -0.45 5.54 3.66
N PRO A 12 0.49 5.01 2.87
CA PRO A 12 0.25 3.78 2.14
C PRO A 12 0.11 2.60 3.11
N ASN A 13 -0.52 1.53 2.63
CA ASN A 13 -0.62 0.26 3.33
C ASN A 13 0.06 -0.85 2.52
N ILE A 14 0.52 -1.90 3.20
CA ILE A 14 1.12 -3.10 2.59
C ILE A 14 0.18 -4.29 2.81
N ALA A 15 -0.26 -4.90 1.73
CA ALA A 15 -1.14 -6.07 1.80
C ALA A 15 -0.39 -7.30 2.32
N LEU A 16 -0.93 -7.89 3.39
CA LEU A 16 -0.50 -9.15 3.99
C LEU A 16 -1.26 -10.33 3.36
N VAL A 17 -2.56 -10.16 3.17
CA VAL A 17 -3.41 -11.00 2.33
C VAL A 17 -3.75 -10.20 1.07
N LYS A 18 -3.44 -10.74 -0.09
CA LYS A 18 -3.37 -9.96 -1.34
C LYS A 18 -4.75 -9.75 -1.98
N TYR A 19 -5.02 -8.50 -2.34
CA TYR A 19 -6.09 -8.14 -3.27
C TYR A 19 -5.57 -8.28 -4.71
N TRP A 20 -6.17 -9.18 -5.49
CA TRP A 20 -5.87 -9.34 -6.91
C TRP A 20 -7.10 -9.88 -7.64
N GLY A 21 -7.64 -9.08 -8.56
CA GLY A 21 -8.82 -9.41 -9.35
C GLY A 21 -10.09 -8.75 -8.81
N LYS A 22 -10.94 -8.32 -9.75
CA LYS A 22 -12.21 -7.66 -9.47
C LYS A 22 -13.36 -8.49 -10.02
N ARG A 23 -14.46 -8.54 -9.27
CA ARG A 23 -15.75 -9.00 -9.76
C ARG A 23 -16.56 -7.88 -10.43
N ASP A 24 -16.24 -6.63 -10.11
CA ASP A 24 -16.85 -5.43 -10.72
C ASP A 24 -15.79 -4.34 -10.89
N ASP A 25 -15.54 -3.91 -12.13
CA ASP A 25 -14.58 -2.86 -12.46
C ASP A 25 -15.12 -1.44 -12.24
N SER A 26 -16.43 -1.24 -12.26
CA SER A 26 -17.04 0.08 -12.07
C SER A 26 -17.10 0.46 -10.59
N LEU A 27 -17.53 -0.48 -9.75
CA LEU A 27 -17.63 -0.34 -8.31
C LEU A 27 -16.36 -0.74 -7.58
N ILE A 28 -15.36 -1.25 -8.30
CA ILE A 28 -14.06 -1.72 -7.78
C ILE A 28 -14.29 -2.77 -6.69
N LEU A 29 -15.10 -3.79 -6.98
CA LEU A 29 -15.42 -4.87 -6.04
C LEU A 29 -14.43 -6.02 -6.22
N PRO A 30 -13.81 -6.53 -5.14
CA PRO A 30 -12.74 -7.52 -5.27
C PRO A 30 -13.30 -8.93 -5.36
N LEU A 31 -12.53 -9.88 -5.89
CA LEU A 31 -12.89 -11.30 -5.84
C LEU A 31 -12.81 -11.88 -4.42
N ASN A 32 -11.88 -11.36 -3.61
CA ASN A 32 -11.62 -11.84 -2.25
C ASN A 32 -11.35 -10.68 -1.28
N SER A 33 -11.60 -10.90 0.00
CA SER A 33 -11.19 -9.96 1.05
C SER A 33 -9.67 -9.87 1.12
N SER A 34 -9.16 -8.78 1.68
CA SER A 34 -7.72 -8.56 1.85
C SER A 34 -7.42 -7.95 3.22
N LEU A 35 -6.19 -8.09 3.69
CA LEU A 35 -5.75 -7.55 4.97
C LEU A 35 -4.38 -6.89 4.79
N SER A 36 -4.18 -5.71 5.36
CA SER A 36 -2.93 -4.94 5.25
C SER A 36 -2.46 -4.38 6.58
N ILE A 37 -1.20 -3.95 6.62
CA ILE A 37 -0.69 -3.02 7.65
C ILE A 37 -0.58 -1.62 7.06
N THR A 38 -1.03 -0.62 7.82
CA THR A 38 -0.83 0.81 7.49
C THR A 38 0.56 1.23 7.96
N LEU A 39 1.31 1.94 7.09
CA LEU A 39 2.66 2.40 7.41
C LEU A 39 2.64 3.71 8.21
N SER A 40 3.72 3.98 8.94
CA SER A 40 3.87 5.21 9.72
C SER A 40 4.03 6.46 8.84
N GLN A 41 3.16 7.45 9.10
CA GLN A 41 3.18 8.78 8.48
C GLN A 41 4.46 9.57 8.77
N LYS A 42 5.25 9.20 9.79
CA LYS A 42 6.53 9.88 10.06
C LYS A 42 7.51 9.81 8.89
N ASN A 43 7.45 8.74 8.10
CA ASN A 43 8.43 8.46 7.07
C ASN A 43 7.83 8.51 5.66
N ILE A 44 6.60 8.02 5.49
CA ILE A 44 5.97 7.84 4.19
C ILE A 44 4.50 8.27 4.26
N PHE A 45 4.15 9.36 3.58
CA PHE A 45 2.79 9.90 3.54
C PHE A 45 2.50 10.64 2.23
N THR A 46 1.21 10.72 1.92
CA THR A 46 0.64 11.65 0.97
C THR A 46 -0.01 12.78 1.75
N LYS A 47 0.26 14.02 1.36
CA LYS A 47 -0.42 15.22 1.86
C LYS A 47 -1.40 15.68 0.80
N THR A 48 -2.63 15.99 1.21
CA THR A 48 -3.66 16.53 0.31
C THR A 48 -4.32 17.74 0.96
N ILE A 49 -4.38 18.84 0.21
CA ILE A 49 -5.18 20.02 0.49
C ILE A 49 -6.41 19.96 -0.40
N ILE A 50 -7.61 20.06 0.17
CA ILE A 50 -8.85 20.22 -0.58
C ILE A 50 -9.48 21.55 -0.21
N LYS A 51 -9.79 22.34 -1.24
CA LYS A 51 -10.49 23.62 -1.11
C LYS A 51 -11.81 23.58 -1.85
N THR A 52 -12.79 24.30 -1.33
CA THR A 52 -14.06 24.54 -2.01
C THR A 52 -14.55 25.95 -1.74
N ASP A 53 -15.07 26.60 -2.77
CA ASP A 53 -15.70 27.92 -2.72
C ASP A 53 -16.80 28.03 -3.80
N MET A 54 -17.57 29.13 -3.78
CA MET A 54 -18.68 29.35 -4.72
C MET A 54 -18.22 29.75 -6.14
N ASP A 55 -16.97 30.17 -6.28
CA ASP A 55 -16.44 30.72 -7.52
C ASP A 55 -15.80 29.65 -8.40
N LEU A 56 -15.39 28.52 -7.82
CA LEU A 56 -14.97 27.33 -8.56
C LEU A 56 -16.06 26.88 -9.54
N LYS A 57 -15.69 26.79 -10.82
CA LYS A 57 -16.58 26.36 -11.92
C LYS A 57 -16.33 24.92 -12.37
N SER A 58 -15.26 24.30 -11.91
CA SER A 58 -14.89 22.93 -12.22
C SER A 58 -13.95 22.36 -11.17
N ASP A 59 -13.85 21.03 -11.12
CA ASP A 59 -12.84 20.35 -10.32
C ASP A 59 -11.44 20.57 -10.90
N ARG A 60 -10.47 20.84 -10.02
CA ARG A 60 -9.06 20.99 -10.37
C ARG A 60 -8.22 20.01 -9.57
N PHE A 61 -7.23 19.42 -10.21
CA PHE A 61 -6.31 18.50 -9.55
C PHE A 61 -4.87 18.85 -9.88
N ILE A 62 -4.07 19.05 -8.84
CA ILE A 62 -2.64 19.34 -8.91
C ILE A 62 -1.93 18.22 -8.14
N LEU A 63 -1.05 17.49 -8.83
CA LEU A 63 -0.27 16.40 -8.24
C LEU A 63 1.22 16.72 -8.36
N ASN A 64 1.92 16.82 -7.22
CA ASN A 64 3.34 17.17 -7.16
C ASN A 64 3.66 18.45 -7.97
N GLY A 65 2.87 19.51 -7.75
CA GLY A 65 3.01 20.80 -8.43
C GLY A 65 2.57 20.83 -9.90
N LYS A 66 2.09 19.73 -10.48
CA LYS A 66 1.64 19.67 -11.89
C LYS A 66 0.14 19.52 -11.98
N GLU A 67 -0.51 20.46 -12.67
CA GLU A 67 -1.94 20.37 -12.96
C GLU A 67 -2.22 19.15 -13.86
N THR A 68 -3.18 18.34 -13.44
CA THR A 68 -3.56 17.10 -14.09
C THR A 68 -5.04 17.20 -14.48
N LYS A 69 -5.32 17.03 -15.77
CA LYS A 69 -6.71 17.07 -16.27
C LYS A 69 -7.53 15.93 -15.70
N ILE A 70 -8.67 16.26 -15.09
CA ILE A 70 -9.65 15.28 -14.60
C ILE A 70 -10.52 14.85 -15.79
N GLN A 71 -10.16 13.75 -16.44
CA GLN A 71 -10.96 13.18 -17.52
C GLN A 71 -12.22 12.50 -16.96
N LYS A 72 -13.33 12.48 -17.73
CA LYS A 72 -14.57 11.79 -17.34
C LYS A 72 -14.36 10.30 -17.04
N SER A 73 -13.44 9.65 -17.74
CA SER A 73 -13.06 8.25 -17.53
C SER A 73 -12.08 8.04 -16.36
N SER A 74 -11.63 9.12 -15.70
CA SER A 74 -10.64 9.01 -14.63
C SER A 74 -11.24 8.49 -13.33
N ARG A 75 -10.40 7.83 -12.54
CA ARG A 75 -10.76 7.32 -11.21
C ARG A 75 -11.10 8.46 -10.23
N LEU A 76 -10.45 9.61 -10.36
CA LEU A 76 -10.78 10.79 -9.55
C LEU A 76 -12.16 11.35 -9.90
N HIS A 77 -12.52 11.43 -11.18
CA HIS A 77 -13.87 11.81 -11.59
C HIS A 77 -14.91 10.85 -10.99
N SER A 78 -14.69 9.54 -11.13
CA SER A 78 -15.59 8.52 -10.59
C SER A 78 -15.76 8.62 -9.07
N LEU A 79 -14.67 8.87 -8.35
CA LEU A 79 -14.71 9.11 -6.90
C LEU A 79 -15.55 10.33 -6.55
N LEU A 80 -15.29 11.48 -7.19
CA LEU A 80 -16.00 12.74 -6.90
C LEU A 80 -17.48 12.66 -7.26
N THR A 81 -17.82 12.03 -8.38
CA THR A 81 -19.21 11.77 -8.77
C THR A 81 -19.91 10.89 -7.74
N SER A 82 -19.31 9.75 -7.38
CA SER A 82 -19.89 8.85 -6.36
C SER A 82 -20.03 9.53 -4.99
N PHE A 83 -19.07 10.36 -4.61
CA PHE A 83 -19.13 11.15 -3.38
C PHE A 83 -20.31 12.14 -3.38
N ARG A 84 -20.49 12.91 -4.47
CA ARG A 84 -21.59 13.87 -4.60
C ARG A 84 -22.95 13.19 -4.57
N GLU A 85 -23.10 12.10 -5.31
CA GLU A 85 -24.34 11.33 -5.40
C GLU A 85 -24.73 10.75 -4.03
N LYS A 86 -23.78 10.09 -3.35
CA LYS A 86 -24.05 9.40 -2.09
C LYS A 86 -24.21 10.34 -0.90
N PHE A 87 -23.42 11.41 -0.83
CA PHE A 87 -23.27 12.19 0.41
C PHE A 87 -23.67 13.65 0.32
N LEU A 88 -23.76 14.21 -0.89
CA LEU A 88 -24.16 15.61 -1.09
C LEU A 88 -25.53 15.76 -1.74
N SER A 89 -26.32 14.68 -1.81
CA SER A 89 -27.63 14.67 -2.49
C SER A 89 -27.54 15.19 -3.94
N GLY A 90 -26.42 14.92 -4.62
CA GLY A 90 -26.17 15.38 -5.99
C GLY A 90 -25.86 16.88 -6.13
N LYS A 91 -25.68 17.64 -5.03
CA LYS A 91 -25.31 19.06 -5.11
C LYS A 91 -24.02 19.24 -5.92
N THR A 92 -24.08 20.12 -6.91
CA THR A 92 -22.91 20.49 -7.73
C THR A 92 -21.97 21.37 -6.91
N ARG A 93 -20.98 20.74 -6.26
CA ARG A 93 -19.90 21.41 -5.55
C ARG A 93 -18.56 20.99 -6.14
N TYR A 94 -17.72 21.97 -6.47
CA TYR A 94 -16.42 21.74 -7.07
C TYR A 94 -15.28 21.86 -6.05
N TYR A 95 -14.19 21.16 -6.34
CA TYR A 95 -13.02 21.07 -5.47
C TYR A 95 -11.73 21.39 -6.21
N GLU A 96 -10.88 22.20 -5.59
CA GLU A 96 -9.46 22.27 -5.93
C GLU A 96 -8.71 21.30 -5.01
N ILE A 97 -8.06 20.30 -5.61
CA ILE A 97 -7.35 19.23 -4.91
C ILE A 97 -5.86 19.36 -5.22
N ILE A 98 -5.05 19.63 -4.20
CA ILE A 98 -3.59 19.73 -4.31
C ILE A 98 -3.00 18.58 -3.51
N SER A 99 -2.28 17.68 -4.15
CA SER A 99 -1.75 16.48 -3.51
C SER A 99 -0.27 16.28 -3.80
N GLU A 100 0.47 15.83 -2.79
CA GLU A 100 1.92 15.62 -2.87
C GLU A 100 2.33 14.38 -2.08
N ASN A 101 3.30 13.62 -2.59
CA ASN A 101 3.89 12.49 -1.87
C ASN A 101 5.28 12.88 -1.35
N ASN A 102 5.60 12.57 -0.10
CA ASN A 102 6.95 12.77 0.44
C ASN A 102 7.93 11.62 0.05
N PHE A 103 7.49 10.71 -0.82
CA PHE A 103 8.24 9.54 -1.27
C PHE A 103 8.21 9.46 -2.80
N PRO A 104 9.23 8.86 -3.45
CA PRO A 104 9.30 8.80 -4.90
C PRO A 104 8.12 8.01 -5.46
N THR A 105 7.38 8.60 -6.40
CA THR A 105 6.27 7.93 -7.09
C THR A 105 6.74 6.65 -7.82
N ALA A 106 8.00 6.63 -8.27
CA ALA A 106 8.64 5.48 -8.91
C ALA A 106 9.08 4.37 -7.93
N ALA A 107 9.03 4.58 -6.60
CA ALA A 107 9.46 3.60 -5.60
C ALA A 107 8.54 2.37 -5.50
N GLY A 108 7.48 2.28 -6.31
CA GLY A 108 6.53 1.17 -6.28
C GLY A 108 5.69 1.08 -5.00
N LEU A 109 5.91 1.98 -4.04
CA LEU A 109 5.06 2.23 -2.89
C LEU A 109 3.68 2.65 -3.42
N ALA A 110 2.60 2.03 -2.95
CA ALA A 110 1.24 2.20 -3.45
C ALA A 110 0.71 3.65 -3.29
N SER A 111 1.25 4.59 -4.05
CA SER A 111 0.98 6.03 -4.00
C SER A 111 -0.47 6.35 -4.35
N SER A 112 -1.10 5.53 -5.21
CA SER A 112 -2.53 5.60 -5.45
C SER A 112 -3.35 5.27 -4.21
N ALA A 113 -2.94 4.30 -3.39
CA ALA A 113 -3.68 3.92 -2.20
C ALA A 113 -3.71 5.06 -1.18
N SER A 114 -2.55 5.63 -0.85
CA SER A 114 -2.46 6.76 0.08
C SER A 114 -3.10 8.03 -0.48
N GLY A 115 -2.90 8.33 -1.78
CA GLY A 115 -3.47 9.54 -2.39
C GLY A 115 -5.00 9.54 -2.43
N TYR A 116 -5.62 8.47 -2.92
CA TYR A 116 -7.08 8.38 -2.93
C TYR A 116 -7.69 8.27 -1.52
N ALA A 117 -6.99 7.65 -0.57
CA ALA A 117 -7.40 7.64 0.82
C ALA A 117 -7.34 9.06 1.43
N CYS A 118 -6.28 9.82 1.15
CA CYS A 118 -6.14 11.19 1.64
C CYS A 118 -7.21 12.10 1.05
N ILE A 119 -7.51 11.99 -0.25
CA ILE A 119 -8.59 12.73 -0.91
C ILE A 119 -9.93 12.39 -0.27
N ALA A 120 -10.26 11.10 -0.15
CA ALA A 120 -11.51 10.66 0.45
C ALA A 120 -11.64 11.16 1.90
N TYR A 121 -10.60 11.01 2.72
CA TYR A 121 -10.61 11.47 4.10
C TYR A 121 -10.76 13.00 4.22
N SER A 122 -10.08 13.77 3.36
CA SER A 122 -10.23 15.22 3.31
C SER A 122 -11.67 15.63 2.92
N LEU A 123 -12.30 14.95 1.95
CA LEU A 123 -13.70 15.20 1.59
C LEU A 123 -14.64 14.87 2.75
N TYR A 124 -14.41 13.75 3.43
CA TYR A 124 -15.18 13.34 4.60
C TYR A 124 -15.16 14.40 5.70
N LYS A 125 -13.97 14.92 6.02
CA LYS A 125 -13.82 15.96 7.05
C LYS A 125 -14.29 17.34 6.59
N LEU A 126 -14.15 17.67 5.30
CA LEU A 126 -14.54 18.98 4.76
C LEU A 126 -16.06 19.14 4.72
N GLU A 127 -16.78 18.05 4.42
CA GLU A 127 -18.23 18.04 4.19
C GLU A 127 -19.02 17.37 5.31
N GLN A 128 -18.43 17.28 6.51
CA GLN A 128 -19.01 16.58 7.65
C GLN A 128 -20.46 17.01 7.93
N ASP A 129 -20.77 18.30 7.88
CA ASP A 129 -22.13 18.82 8.10
C ASP A 129 -23.18 18.34 7.07
N ASP A 130 -22.79 18.23 5.79
CA ASP A 130 -23.69 17.73 4.73
C ASP A 130 -23.79 16.19 4.82
N ILE A 131 -22.68 15.52 5.17
CA ILE A 131 -22.60 14.07 5.34
C ILE A 131 -23.47 13.60 6.51
N GLU A 132 -23.40 14.27 7.67
CA GLU A 132 -24.20 13.92 8.85
C GLU A 132 -25.72 14.06 8.59
N LYS A 133 -26.12 14.94 7.67
CA LYS A 133 -27.53 15.10 7.26
C LYS A 133 -28.04 14.02 6.31
N SER A 134 -27.16 13.19 5.74
CA SER A 134 -27.55 12.16 4.75
C SER A 134 -28.30 10.96 5.35
N ASN A 135 -28.50 10.91 6.68
CA ASN A 135 -29.09 9.78 7.43
C ASN A 135 -28.34 8.44 7.26
N LEU A 136 -27.17 8.43 6.62
CA LEU A 136 -26.33 7.23 6.42
C LEU A 136 -25.31 7.03 7.56
N PHE A 137 -25.24 7.95 8.52
CA PHE A 137 -24.16 8.04 9.51
C PHE A 137 -24.70 7.85 10.92
N GLU A 138 -23.98 7.05 11.71
CA GLU A 138 -24.24 6.88 13.13
C GLU A 138 -23.47 7.94 13.94
N LYS A 139 -23.75 8.07 15.25
CA LYS A 139 -22.90 8.84 16.19
C LYS A 139 -21.57 8.11 16.50
N ASN A 140 -20.94 7.54 15.48
CA ASN A 140 -19.70 6.79 15.59
C ASN A 140 -18.81 7.05 14.35
N ASP A 141 -17.85 7.96 14.49
CA ASP A 141 -16.93 8.38 13.41
C ASP A 141 -16.19 7.20 12.77
N ARG A 142 -15.91 6.14 13.55
CA ARG A 142 -15.24 4.95 13.00
C ARG A 142 -16.15 4.18 12.05
N LYS A 143 -17.38 3.86 12.45
CA LYS A 143 -18.35 3.16 11.57
C LYS A 143 -18.66 3.99 10.32
N ASN A 144 -18.80 5.29 10.51
CA ASN A 144 -18.97 6.25 9.43
C ASN A 144 -17.83 6.19 8.42
N LEU A 145 -16.59 6.12 8.90
CA LEU A 145 -15.41 5.97 8.05
C LEU A 145 -15.37 4.60 7.34
N GLU A 146 -15.93 3.55 7.94
CA GLU A 146 -16.07 2.24 7.28
C GLU A 146 -17.03 2.34 6.08
N ILE A 147 -18.19 2.98 6.25
CA ILE A 147 -19.11 3.28 5.15
C ILE A 147 -18.44 4.17 4.11
N PHE A 148 -17.73 5.21 4.55
CA PHE A 148 -17.04 6.15 3.67
C PHE A 148 -15.88 5.51 2.89
N SER A 149 -15.35 4.37 3.37
CA SER A 149 -14.29 3.64 2.67
C SER A 149 -14.69 3.18 1.26
N GLN A 150 -15.99 3.10 0.97
CA GLN A 150 -16.50 2.89 -0.38
C GLN A 150 -16.04 3.99 -1.37
N ILE A 151 -15.94 5.25 -0.94
CA ILE A 151 -15.49 6.36 -1.80
C ILE A 151 -14.02 6.22 -2.14
N ALA A 152 -13.18 5.91 -1.14
CA ALA A 152 -11.76 5.64 -1.37
C ALA A 152 -11.56 4.44 -2.32
N ARG A 153 -12.38 3.38 -2.15
CA ARG A 153 -12.37 2.17 -3.00
C ARG A 153 -12.55 2.49 -4.48
N ILE A 154 -13.48 3.38 -4.84
CA ILE A 154 -13.73 3.80 -6.23
C ILE A 154 -12.49 4.46 -6.85
N GLY A 155 -11.79 5.31 -6.11
CA GLY A 155 -10.55 5.93 -6.59
C GLY A 155 -9.40 4.94 -6.77
N SER A 156 -9.25 4.02 -5.82
CA SER A 156 -8.31 2.91 -5.89
C SER A 156 -8.70 1.85 -4.88
N GLY A 157 -8.90 0.60 -5.30
CA GLY A 157 -9.41 -0.46 -4.42
C GLY A 157 -8.66 -0.56 -3.09
N SER A 158 -7.32 -0.56 -3.11
CA SER A 158 -6.48 -0.61 -1.90
C SER A 158 -6.49 0.65 -1.03
N ALA A 159 -7.02 1.79 -1.52
CA ALA A 159 -7.10 3.03 -0.76
C ALA A 159 -8.08 2.94 0.41
N CYS A 160 -9.14 2.14 0.30
CA CYS A 160 -10.10 1.97 1.39
C CYS A 160 -9.43 1.50 2.69
N ARG A 161 -8.39 0.67 2.60
CA ARG A 161 -7.63 0.21 3.77
C ARG A 161 -6.73 1.28 4.38
N SER A 162 -6.33 2.30 3.60
CA SER A 162 -5.52 3.42 4.09
C SER A 162 -6.32 4.47 4.86
N LEU A 163 -7.64 4.30 5.01
CA LEU A 163 -8.46 5.13 5.91
C LEU A 163 -8.31 4.78 7.38
N PHE A 164 -7.64 3.67 7.71
CA PHE A 164 -7.47 3.22 9.08
C PHE A 164 -5.99 2.96 9.39
N GLY A 165 -5.65 3.05 10.68
CA GLY A 165 -4.33 2.68 11.19
C GLY A 165 -4.25 1.21 11.60
N GLY A 166 -3.04 0.73 11.84
CA GLY A 166 -2.79 -0.61 12.34
C GLY A 166 -2.98 -1.68 11.28
N PHE A 167 -3.75 -2.72 11.62
CA PHE A 167 -4.12 -3.81 10.74
C PHE A 167 -5.53 -3.58 10.22
N VAL A 168 -5.71 -3.61 8.90
CA VAL A 168 -6.94 -3.19 8.25
C VAL A 168 -7.38 -4.26 7.27
N ALA A 169 -8.64 -4.70 7.42
CA ALA A 169 -9.27 -5.61 6.47
C ALA A 169 -10.11 -4.80 5.49
N TRP A 170 -10.08 -5.20 4.22
CA TRP A 170 -11.10 -4.86 3.23
C TRP A 170 -11.94 -6.10 3.00
N ASP A 171 -13.18 -6.05 3.46
CA ASP A 171 -14.15 -7.11 3.26
C ASP A 171 -14.68 -7.04 1.82
N ARG A 172 -14.72 -8.18 1.13
CA ARG A 172 -15.14 -8.21 -0.28
C ARG A 172 -16.59 -7.76 -0.48
N GLY A 173 -17.44 -7.91 0.52
CA GLY A 173 -18.89 -7.79 0.38
C GLY A 173 -19.50 -8.86 -0.52
N GLU A 174 -20.81 -8.99 -0.43
CA GLU A 174 -21.66 -9.92 -1.17
C GLU A 174 -22.70 -9.18 -2.00
N LYS A 175 -23.10 -7.97 -1.58
CA LYS A 175 -24.09 -7.17 -2.31
C LYS A 175 -23.54 -6.67 -3.65
N LEU A 176 -24.42 -6.68 -4.65
CA LEU A 176 -24.12 -6.23 -6.02
C LEU A 176 -23.89 -4.72 -6.08
N ASP A 177 -24.57 -3.94 -5.23
CA ASP A 177 -24.38 -2.49 -5.11
C ASP A 177 -23.06 -2.11 -4.41
N GLY A 178 -22.35 -3.10 -3.86
CA GLY A 178 -21.08 -2.92 -3.18
C GLY A 178 -21.15 -2.17 -1.85
N THR A 179 -22.34 -1.99 -1.27
CA THR A 179 -22.53 -1.23 -0.01
C THR A 179 -21.89 -1.90 1.21
N ASP A 180 -21.65 -3.20 1.14
CA ASP A 180 -21.00 -4.01 2.17
C ASP A 180 -19.52 -4.33 1.87
N SER A 181 -18.99 -3.86 0.73
CA SER A 181 -17.56 -3.98 0.40
C SER A 181 -16.77 -2.82 1.01
N ILE A 182 -16.55 -2.89 2.33
CA ILE A 182 -15.96 -1.83 3.16
C ILE A 182 -14.63 -2.24 3.77
N SER A 183 -13.85 -1.27 4.24
CA SER A 183 -12.69 -1.49 5.10
C SER A 183 -13.01 -1.24 6.55
N ARG A 184 -12.39 -2.02 7.43
CA ARG A 184 -12.47 -1.89 8.88
C ARG A 184 -11.12 -2.13 9.54
N GLN A 185 -10.86 -1.41 10.62
CA GLN A 185 -9.69 -1.68 11.45
C GLN A 185 -9.90 -3.00 12.22
N VAL A 186 -8.98 -3.94 12.04
CA VAL A 186 -8.93 -5.21 12.77
C VAL A 186 -8.26 -5.00 14.12
N PHE A 187 -7.08 -4.38 14.12
CA PHE A 187 -6.34 -4.03 15.34
C PHE A 187 -5.64 -2.67 15.16
N PRO A 188 -5.58 -1.82 16.20
CA PRO A 188 -4.83 -0.56 16.13
C PRO A 188 -3.32 -0.79 16.04
N SER A 189 -2.57 0.23 15.63
CA SER A 189 -1.09 0.19 15.56
C SER A 189 -0.44 -0.20 16.90
N ALA A 190 -1.02 0.27 18.01
CA ALA A 190 -0.59 -0.03 19.38
C ALA A 190 -0.74 -1.51 19.76
N HIS A 191 -1.50 -2.32 19.00
CA HIS A 191 -1.65 -3.76 19.27
C HIS A 191 -0.31 -4.49 19.12
N TRP A 192 0.45 -4.20 18.06
CA TRP A 192 1.74 -4.85 17.79
C TRP A 192 2.83 -3.83 17.42
N PRO A 193 3.26 -3.00 18.39
CA PRO A 193 4.13 -1.85 18.14
C PRO A 193 5.57 -2.24 17.77
N ASP A 194 5.92 -3.51 17.98
CA ASP A 194 7.26 -4.04 17.72
C ASP A 194 7.47 -4.45 16.27
N LEU A 195 6.42 -4.50 15.44
CA LEU A 195 6.59 -4.73 14.01
C LEU A 195 7.32 -3.55 13.35
N ARG A 196 8.28 -3.91 12.50
CA ARG A 196 9.04 -3.03 11.62
C ARG A 196 8.82 -3.46 10.19
N VAL A 197 8.91 -2.48 9.30
CA VAL A 197 8.77 -2.67 7.87
C VAL A 197 9.97 -2.05 7.20
N MET A 198 10.66 -2.84 6.40
CA MET A 198 11.77 -2.41 5.56
C MET A 198 11.38 -2.61 4.10
N ILE A 199 11.39 -1.55 3.31
CA ILE A 199 11.06 -1.60 1.89
C ILE A 199 12.36 -1.48 1.12
N VAL A 200 12.70 -2.56 0.43
CA VAL A 200 13.93 -2.71 -0.33
C VAL A 200 13.62 -2.44 -1.79
N VAL A 201 14.09 -1.30 -2.30
CA VAL A 201 13.84 -0.89 -3.68
C VAL A 201 14.97 -1.39 -4.58
N VAL A 202 14.64 -2.31 -5.47
CA VAL A 202 15.60 -3.05 -6.32
C VAL A 202 15.50 -2.71 -7.81
N ASN A 203 14.48 -1.95 -8.20
CA ASN A 203 14.35 -1.42 -9.56
C ASN A 203 13.69 -0.04 -9.54
N SER A 204 14.11 0.85 -10.44
CA SER A 204 13.44 2.13 -10.71
C SER A 204 12.76 2.22 -12.06
N ASP A 205 12.83 1.18 -12.88
CA ASP A 205 12.15 1.17 -14.17
C ASP A 205 10.62 1.15 -13.98
N PRO A 206 9.87 1.80 -14.89
CA PRO A 206 8.43 1.72 -14.90
C PRO A 206 7.94 0.26 -14.91
N LYS A 207 6.84 0.00 -14.20
CA LYS A 207 6.17 -1.29 -14.24
C LYS A 207 5.80 -1.63 -15.68
N LYS A 208 6.25 -2.79 -16.18
CA LYS A 208 5.88 -3.25 -17.53
C LYS A 208 4.37 -3.37 -17.72
N VAL A 209 3.67 -3.93 -16.72
CA VAL A 209 2.20 -4.08 -16.73
C VAL A 209 1.61 -3.47 -15.46
N PRO A 210 0.77 -2.41 -15.57
CA PRO A 210 0.07 -1.84 -14.41
C PRO A 210 -0.82 -2.87 -13.70
N SER A 211 -1.00 -2.71 -12.38
CA SER A 211 -1.77 -3.66 -11.57
C SER A 211 -3.22 -3.82 -12.03
N THR A 212 -3.85 -2.75 -12.54
CA THR A 212 -5.24 -2.79 -13.05
C THR A 212 -5.35 -3.74 -14.24
N ASP A 213 -4.43 -3.64 -15.19
CA ASP A 213 -4.43 -4.45 -16.41
C ASP A 213 -4.01 -5.88 -16.08
N GLY A 214 -2.97 -6.02 -15.25
CA GLY A 214 -2.49 -7.32 -14.81
C GLY A 214 -3.56 -8.12 -14.07
N MET A 215 -4.25 -7.52 -13.10
CA MET A 215 -5.29 -8.23 -12.36
C MET A 215 -6.50 -8.57 -13.23
N LYS A 216 -6.87 -7.69 -14.17
CA LYS A 216 -7.95 -7.98 -15.14
C LYS A 216 -7.56 -9.16 -16.02
N ASN A 217 -6.32 -9.20 -16.49
CA ASN A 217 -5.81 -10.32 -17.27
C ASN A 217 -5.86 -11.64 -16.48
N SER A 218 -5.43 -11.62 -15.22
CA SER A 218 -5.49 -12.81 -14.35
C SER A 218 -6.92 -13.31 -14.15
N VAL A 219 -7.91 -12.41 -13.98
CA VAL A 219 -9.33 -12.80 -13.88
C VAL A 219 -9.80 -13.54 -15.13
N LEU A 220 -9.37 -13.08 -16.31
CA LEU A 220 -9.81 -13.66 -17.58
C LEU A 220 -9.09 -14.98 -17.92
N THR A 221 -7.85 -15.17 -17.46
CA THR A 221 -6.96 -16.20 -18.04
C THR A 221 -6.36 -17.18 -17.03
N SER A 222 -6.21 -16.80 -15.76
CA SER A 222 -5.63 -17.68 -14.75
C SER A 222 -6.67 -18.64 -14.18
N LYS A 223 -6.46 -19.94 -14.37
CA LYS A 223 -7.31 -20.99 -13.80
C LYS A 223 -7.12 -21.11 -12.28
N LEU A 224 -5.97 -20.67 -11.76
CA LEU A 224 -5.65 -20.73 -10.33
C LEU A 224 -6.36 -19.64 -9.50
N LEU A 225 -6.73 -18.51 -10.12
CA LEU A 225 -7.24 -17.34 -9.37
C LEU A 225 -8.57 -17.61 -8.68
N ASN A 226 -9.54 -18.25 -9.34
CA ASN A 226 -10.84 -18.54 -8.74
C ASN A 226 -10.71 -19.48 -7.53
N PHE A 227 -9.93 -20.56 -7.68
CA PHE A 227 -9.66 -21.48 -6.57
C PHE A 227 -8.99 -20.76 -5.38
N ARG A 228 -8.03 -19.86 -5.64
CA ARG A 228 -7.44 -19.03 -4.58
C ARG A 228 -8.51 -18.19 -3.87
N ALA A 229 -9.29 -17.44 -4.63
CA ALA A 229 -10.25 -16.47 -4.09
C ALA A 229 -11.31 -17.15 -3.23
N GLU A 230 -11.79 -18.32 -3.65
CA GLU A 230 -12.87 -19.06 -2.98
C GLU A 230 -12.36 -19.95 -1.84
N SER A 231 -11.28 -20.70 -2.06
CA SER A 231 -10.89 -21.80 -1.16
C SER A 231 -9.71 -21.50 -0.25
N ILE A 232 -8.86 -20.53 -0.62
CA ILE A 232 -7.61 -20.24 0.09
C ILE A 232 -7.71 -18.96 0.90
N VAL A 233 -8.11 -17.85 0.27
CA VAL A 233 -8.10 -16.53 0.92
C VAL A 233 -8.97 -16.47 2.18
N PRO A 234 -10.21 -17.01 2.23
CA PRO A 234 -11.02 -16.97 3.45
C PRO A 234 -10.30 -17.61 4.65
N LYS A 235 -9.65 -18.76 4.43
CA LYS A 235 -8.85 -19.45 5.47
C LYS A 235 -7.62 -18.65 5.87
N HIS A 236 -6.97 -17.98 4.93
CA HIS A 236 -5.82 -17.12 5.23
C HIS A 236 -6.22 -15.86 6.02
N MET A 237 -7.36 -15.24 5.69
CA MET A 237 -7.92 -14.11 6.45
C MET A 237 -8.17 -14.49 7.92
N GLU A 238 -8.78 -15.64 8.16
CA GLU A 238 -9.00 -16.15 9.53
C GLU A 238 -7.67 -16.43 10.25
N LYS A 239 -6.78 -17.20 9.63
CA LYS A 239 -5.50 -17.61 10.24
C LYS A 239 -4.59 -16.43 10.51
N ILE A 240 -4.52 -15.44 9.62
CA ILE A 240 -3.65 -14.28 9.81
C ILE A 240 -4.21 -13.37 10.91
N THR A 241 -5.53 -13.23 11.00
CA THR A 241 -6.19 -12.45 12.07
C THR A 241 -5.87 -13.05 13.43
N LYS A 242 -6.02 -14.38 13.59
CA LYS A 242 -5.62 -15.12 14.81
C LYS A 242 -4.12 -15.00 15.12
N ALA A 243 -3.26 -14.99 14.10
CA ALA A 243 -1.82 -14.81 14.29
C ALA A 243 -1.49 -13.38 14.77
N ILE A 244 -2.17 -12.37 14.26
CA ILE A 244 -2.03 -10.97 14.69
C ILE A 244 -2.54 -10.79 16.12
N GLU A 245 -3.71 -11.34 16.44
CA GLU A 245 -4.30 -11.30 17.78
C GLU A 245 -3.34 -11.84 18.83
N ALA A 246 -2.78 -13.04 18.58
CA ALA A 246 -1.83 -13.71 19.47
C ALA A 246 -0.38 -13.18 19.36
N LYS A 247 -0.12 -12.16 18.52
CA LYS A 247 1.22 -11.64 18.18
C LYS A 247 2.21 -12.77 17.84
N ASN A 248 1.72 -13.81 17.17
CA ASN A 248 2.51 -14.97 16.78
C ASN A 248 3.22 -14.69 15.45
N PHE A 249 4.43 -14.14 15.54
CA PHE A 249 5.21 -13.73 14.37
C PHE A 249 5.49 -14.90 13.41
N ALA A 250 5.79 -16.09 13.92
CA ALA A 250 6.09 -17.25 13.09
C ALA A 250 4.91 -17.67 12.19
N LYS A 251 3.69 -17.73 12.76
CA LYS A 251 2.47 -18.02 11.98
C LYS A 251 2.13 -16.88 11.03
N PHE A 252 2.26 -15.64 11.48
CA PHE A 252 2.09 -14.44 10.66
C PHE A 252 3.00 -14.47 9.43
N ALA A 253 4.31 -14.68 9.62
CA ALA A 253 5.30 -14.65 8.56
C ALA A 253 5.04 -15.72 7.50
N LYS A 254 4.72 -16.95 7.91
CA LYS A 254 4.38 -18.06 6.99
C LYS A 254 3.20 -17.72 6.09
N ILE A 255 2.16 -17.07 6.62
CA ILE A 255 0.97 -16.70 5.83
C ILE A 255 1.31 -15.56 4.86
N VAL A 256 2.00 -14.52 5.33
CA VAL A 256 2.41 -13.37 4.50
C VAL A 256 3.30 -13.80 3.32
N ILE A 257 4.28 -14.65 3.57
CA ILE A 257 5.16 -15.22 2.54
C ILE A 257 4.33 -16.05 1.55
N ARG A 258 3.45 -16.93 2.04
CA ARG A 258 2.62 -17.79 1.18
C ARG A 258 1.67 -16.98 0.31
N GLU A 259 1.06 -15.94 0.86
CA GLU A 259 0.18 -15.01 0.14
C GLU A 259 0.93 -14.25 -0.96
N SER A 260 2.14 -13.77 -0.67
CA SER A 260 3.01 -13.14 -1.65
C SER A 260 3.34 -14.09 -2.79
N ASN A 261 3.81 -15.30 -2.47
CA ASN A 261 4.22 -16.27 -3.49
C ASN A 261 3.03 -16.70 -4.36
N GLN A 262 1.85 -16.95 -3.76
CA GLN A 262 0.68 -17.38 -4.50
C GLN A 262 0.13 -16.28 -5.44
N LEU A 263 0.20 -15.00 -5.04
CA LEU A 263 -0.08 -13.89 -5.96
C LEU A 263 0.79 -13.98 -7.21
N HIS A 264 2.11 -14.11 -7.04
CA HIS A 264 3.04 -14.17 -8.17
C HIS A 264 2.94 -15.47 -8.98
N SER A 265 2.48 -16.57 -8.38
CA SER A 265 2.11 -17.78 -9.13
C SER A 265 0.89 -17.56 -10.04
N ILE A 266 -0.11 -16.79 -9.60
CA ILE A 266 -1.28 -16.43 -10.43
C ILE A 266 -0.90 -15.47 -11.55
N CYS A 267 -0.02 -14.51 -11.25
CA CYS A 267 0.57 -13.66 -12.28
C CYS A 267 1.26 -14.49 -13.36
N LEU A 268 2.01 -15.53 -12.97
CA LEU A 268 2.66 -16.46 -13.89
C LEU A 268 1.68 -17.35 -14.67
N ASP A 269 0.57 -17.77 -14.05
CA ASP A 269 -0.50 -18.57 -14.66
C ASP A 269 -1.42 -17.77 -15.61
N SER A 270 -1.28 -16.44 -15.62
CA SER A 270 -2.03 -15.58 -16.56
C SER A 270 -1.49 -15.70 -17.99
N SER A 271 -2.31 -15.35 -18.99
CA SER A 271 -1.92 -15.41 -20.40
C SER A 271 -2.11 -14.05 -21.09
N PRO A 272 -1.05 -13.37 -21.56
CA PRO A 272 0.36 -13.71 -21.39
C PRO A 272 0.79 -13.66 -19.90
N PRO A 273 1.88 -14.36 -19.53
CA PRO A 273 2.37 -14.39 -18.16
C PRO A 273 2.84 -13.01 -17.70
N LEU A 274 2.58 -12.70 -16.43
CA LEU A 274 2.96 -11.45 -15.79
C LEU A 274 4.17 -11.69 -14.88
N PHE A 275 5.26 -10.98 -15.17
CA PHE A 275 6.50 -11.06 -14.40
C PHE A 275 6.74 -9.77 -13.61
N TYR A 276 6.37 -9.78 -12.32
CA TYR A 276 6.64 -8.68 -11.40
C TYR A 276 7.95 -8.85 -10.63
N LEU A 277 8.29 -10.09 -10.27
CA LEU A 277 9.54 -10.42 -9.58
C LEU A 277 10.68 -10.51 -10.59
N ASN A 278 11.78 -9.83 -10.30
CA ASN A 278 13.03 -9.93 -11.05
C ASN A 278 14.06 -10.79 -10.29
N GLU A 279 15.28 -10.84 -10.81
CA GLU A 279 16.38 -11.59 -10.20
C GLU A 279 16.73 -11.08 -8.80
N ASN A 280 16.75 -9.76 -8.59
CA ASN A 280 16.97 -9.17 -7.26
C ASN A 280 15.85 -9.54 -6.27
N SER A 281 14.58 -9.58 -6.71
CA SER A 281 13.48 -10.06 -5.89
C SER A 281 13.70 -11.51 -5.44
N ARG A 282 14.11 -12.38 -6.38
CA ARG A 282 14.35 -13.81 -6.11
C ARG A 282 15.58 -14.03 -5.22
N ALA A 283 16.64 -13.23 -5.39
CA ALA A 283 17.79 -13.25 -4.52
C ALA A 283 17.41 -12.87 -3.08
N ILE A 284 16.60 -11.81 -2.90
CA ILE A 284 16.09 -11.43 -1.57
C ILE A 284 15.27 -12.56 -0.96
N ILE A 285 14.39 -13.20 -1.75
CA ILE A 285 13.63 -14.38 -1.28
C ILE A 285 14.57 -15.47 -0.77
N SER A 286 15.58 -15.85 -1.56
CA SER A 286 16.53 -16.91 -1.17
C SER A 286 17.22 -16.57 0.15
N VAL A 287 17.79 -15.37 0.27
CA VAL A 287 18.52 -14.93 1.46
C VAL A 287 17.61 -14.88 2.69
N MET A 288 16.36 -14.40 2.54
CA MET A 288 15.41 -14.33 3.67
C MET A 288 14.87 -15.72 4.07
N GLU A 289 14.67 -16.62 3.12
CA GLU A 289 14.32 -18.02 3.41
C GLU A 289 15.46 -18.73 4.13
N ASP A 290 16.72 -18.54 3.71
CA ASP A 290 17.88 -19.12 4.39
C ASP A 290 18.04 -18.57 5.82
N LEU A 291 17.81 -17.27 5.99
CA LEU A 291 17.76 -16.65 7.32
C LEU A 291 16.68 -17.29 8.20
N ASN A 292 15.51 -17.56 7.63
CA ASN A 292 14.41 -18.23 8.32
C ASN A 292 14.68 -19.72 8.57
N LYS A 293 15.39 -20.47 7.72
CA LYS A 293 15.68 -21.90 7.94
C LYS A 293 16.46 -22.16 9.23
N SER A 294 17.33 -21.24 9.61
CA SER A 294 18.17 -21.36 10.81
C SER A 294 17.40 -21.16 12.13
N THR A 295 16.15 -20.70 12.08
CA THR A 295 15.36 -20.30 13.26
C THR A 295 13.85 -20.57 13.05
N SER A 296 13.00 -20.34 14.05
CA SER A 296 11.58 -20.06 13.72
C SER A 296 11.54 -18.76 12.88
N PRO A 297 10.64 -18.59 11.89
CA PRO A 297 10.68 -17.42 11.00
C PRO A 297 10.80 -16.10 11.77
N ILE A 298 11.81 -15.30 11.45
CA ILE A 298 12.09 -13.99 12.08
C ILE A 298 11.88 -12.81 11.12
N VAL A 299 11.72 -13.10 9.83
CA VAL A 299 11.39 -12.12 8.78
C VAL A 299 10.30 -12.70 7.86
N ALA A 300 9.35 -11.87 7.48
CA ALA A 300 8.38 -12.15 6.43
C ALA A 300 8.70 -11.26 5.24
N TYR A 301 8.86 -11.82 4.05
CA TYR A 301 8.92 -11.02 2.84
C TYR A 301 7.55 -10.99 2.15
N THR A 302 7.26 -9.89 1.48
CA THR A 302 6.08 -9.77 0.63
C THR A 302 6.35 -8.82 -0.52
N PHE A 303 5.74 -9.11 -1.67
CA PHE A 303 5.89 -8.37 -2.91
C PHE A 303 4.50 -8.06 -3.46
N ASP A 304 4.29 -6.81 -3.85
CA ASP A 304 3.09 -6.40 -4.61
C ASP A 304 3.34 -6.56 -6.11
N ALA A 305 2.63 -5.81 -6.96
CA ALA A 305 2.83 -5.80 -8.39
C ALA A 305 4.09 -5.02 -8.80
N GLY A 306 5.26 -5.55 -8.44
CA GLY A 306 6.58 -5.01 -8.77
C GLY A 306 7.70 -5.76 -8.04
N PRO A 307 8.97 -5.43 -8.33
CA PRO A 307 10.10 -6.21 -7.83
C PRO A 307 10.55 -5.83 -6.41
N ASN A 308 10.04 -4.72 -5.87
CA ASN A 308 10.46 -4.21 -4.56
C ASN A 308 9.99 -5.13 -3.44
N ALA A 309 10.91 -5.53 -2.58
CA ALA A 309 10.62 -6.38 -1.45
C ALA A 309 10.14 -5.54 -0.27
N VAL A 310 9.12 -6.01 0.43
CA VAL A 310 8.77 -5.51 1.76
C VAL A 310 9.09 -6.59 2.76
N LEU A 311 10.04 -6.31 3.65
CA LEU A 311 10.42 -7.17 4.75
C LEU A 311 9.75 -6.69 6.03
N ILE A 312 9.04 -7.59 6.71
CA ILE A 312 8.34 -7.34 7.96
C ILE A 312 8.99 -8.20 9.04
N PHE A 313 9.31 -7.61 10.19
CA PHE A 313 10.01 -8.30 11.28
C PHE A 313 9.76 -7.61 12.62
N GLN A 314 10.08 -8.28 13.72
CA GLN A 314 10.06 -7.67 15.04
C GLN A 314 11.31 -6.82 15.29
N LYS A 315 11.18 -5.73 16.05
CA LYS A 315 12.22 -4.73 16.31
C LYS A 315 13.57 -5.33 16.69
N GLU A 316 13.59 -6.40 17.49
CA GLU A 316 14.82 -7.06 17.95
C GLU A 316 15.65 -7.69 16.81
N ASN A 317 15.00 -8.06 15.70
CA ASN A 317 15.65 -8.69 14.56
C ASN A 317 16.22 -7.68 13.55
N LYS A 318 16.07 -6.36 13.78
CA LYS A 318 16.52 -5.31 12.85
C LYS A 318 17.98 -5.49 12.46
N GLN A 319 18.87 -5.63 13.45
CA GLN A 319 20.30 -5.73 13.19
C GLN A 319 20.64 -6.96 12.34
N LYS A 320 20.12 -8.13 12.71
CA LYS A 320 20.38 -9.39 11.98
C LYS A 320 19.92 -9.28 10.52
N ILE A 321 18.73 -8.73 10.27
CA ILE A 321 18.18 -8.58 8.91
C ILE A 321 18.98 -7.57 8.08
N CYS A 322 19.34 -6.42 8.66
CA CYS A 322 20.19 -5.43 8.02
C CYS A 322 21.56 -6.03 7.64
N SER A 323 22.24 -6.69 8.59
CA SER A 323 23.53 -7.31 8.34
C SER A 323 23.45 -8.38 7.25
N THR A 324 22.42 -9.24 7.28
CA THR A 324 22.20 -10.24 6.23
C THR A 324 22.02 -9.60 4.85
N LEU A 325 21.26 -8.51 4.72
CA LEU A 325 21.13 -7.79 3.45
C LEU A 325 22.46 -7.15 3.01
N PHE A 326 23.14 -6.43 3.91
CA PHE A 326 24.38 -5.73 3.59
C PHE A 326 25.54 -6.67 3.22
N SER A 327 25.52 -7.92 3.69
CA SER A 327 26.51 -8.92 3.29
C SER A 327 26.23 -9.59 1.95
N ASN A 328 25.00 -9.51 1.42
CA ASN A 328 24.59 -10.23 0.20
C ASN A 328 24.29 -9.32 -1.00
N PHE A 329 24.14 -8.00 -0.79
CA PHE A 329 23.73 -7.05 -1.82
C PHE A 329 24.68 -5.85 -1.89
N SER A 330 24.77 -5.24 -3.06
CA SER A 330 25.41 -3.94 -3.28
C SER A 330 24.40 -2.80 -3.14
N PHE A 331 24.85 -1.63 -2.69
CA PHE A 331 24.00 -0.48 -2.37
C PHE A 331 24.50 0.80 -3.02
N SER A 332 23.57 1.65 -3.49
CA SER A 332 23.85 3.06 -3.76
C SER A 332 23.34 3.91 -2.61
N PHE A 333 24.20 4.31 -1.67
CA PHE A 333 23.82 5.31 -0.68
C PHE A 333 24.10 6.72 -1.22
N PRO A 334 23.16 7.67 -1.13
CA PRO A 334 23.52 9.07 -0.95
C PRO A 334 24.30 9.20 0.38
N GLU A 335 25.36 10.01 0.41
CA GLU A 335 26.27 10.13 1.57
C GLU A 335 25.53 10.46 2.89
N ASP A 336 24.37 11.10 2.79
CA ASP A 336 23.54 11.62 3.88
C ASP A 336 22.71 10.54 4.62
N VAL A 337 22.68 9.29 4.14
CA VAL A 337 21.97 8.17 4.79
C VAL A 337 22.93 7.31 5.63
N LEU A 338 24.24 7.58 5.58
CA LEU A 338 25.26 6.75 6.22
C LEU A 338 25.26 6.83 7.75
N ASP A 339 24.80 7.91 8.36
CA ASP A 339 24.91 8.09 9.82
C ASP A 339 24.13 7.02 10.61
N ASP A 340 22.94 6.65 10.13
CA ASP A 340 22.09 5.62 10.77
C ASP A 340 22.59 4.18 10.50
N PHE A 341 23.43 4.00 9.47
CA PHE A 341 23.93 2.69 9.02
C PHE A 341 25.43 2.44 9.28
N SER A 342 26.17 3.46 9.71
CA SER A 342 27.60 3.40 10.02
C SER A 342 27.97 2.32 11.03
N THR A 343 27.02 1.93 11.90
CA THR A 343 27.17 0.85 12.89
C THR A 343 27.06 -0.56 12.31
N PHE A 344 26.57 -0.73 11.07
CA PHE A 344 26.36 -2.04 10.43
C PHE A 344 27.43 -2.38 9.38
N THR A 345 28.30 -1.44 9.02
CA THR A 345 29.35 -1.66 8.02
C THR A 345 30.67 -2.07 8.68
N ASN A 346 30.90 -3.37 8.89
CA ASN A 346 32.27 -3.88 8.94
C ASN A 346 32.81 -3.85 7.50
N LYS A 347 33.48 -2.76 7.11
CA LYS A 347 34.14 -2.65 5.80
C LYS A 347 35.16 -3.78 5.64
N PRO A 348 35.06 -4.67 4.63
CA PRO A 348 36.13 -5.59 4.31
C PRO A 348 37.30 -4.80 3.71
N LYS A 349 38.48 -4.93 4.31
CA LYS A 349 39.73 -4.35 3.82
C LYS A 349 40.31 -5.27 2.73
N TYR A 350 40.65 -4.67 1.58
CA TYR A 350 41.41 -5.22 0.44
C TYR A 350 40.72 -6.22 -0.50
N LEU A 351 40.42 -5.78 -1.73
CA LEU A 351 40.39 -6.65 -2.92
C LEU A 351 41.07 -5.92 -4.09
N SER A 352 41.98 -6.62 -4.77
CA SER A 352 42.90 -6.10 -5.78
C SER A 352 42.25 -5.91 -7.16
N ASN A 353 42.87 -5.04 -7.98
CA ASN A 353 42.36 -4.54 -9.27
C ASN A 353 42.04 -5.60 -10.34
N LEU A 354 42.47 -6.85 -10.18
CA LEU A 354 42.18 -7.91 -11.15
C LEU A 354 40.75 -8.50 -11.00
N PHE A 355 40.13 -8.38 -9.81
CA PHE A 355 38.74 -8.81 -9.55
C PHE A 355 37.68 -7.85 -10.14
N MET A 356 38.07 -6.60 -10.43
CA MET A 356 37.14 -5.55 -10.87
C MET A 356 36.64 -5.72 -12.31
N ASN A 357 37.37 -6.46 -13.15
CA ASN A 357 36.99 -6.66 -14.55
C ASN A 357 36.03 -7.83 -14.77
N VAL A 358 36.00 -8.83 -13.87
CA VAL A 358 34.99 -9.90 -13.88
C VAL A 358 33.64 -9.40 -13.33
N MET A 359 33.67 -8.51 -12.31
CA MET A 359 32.47 -7.90 -11.72
C MET A 359 31.71 -6.93 -12.63
N LYS A 360 32.25 -6.48 -13.77
CA LYS A 360 31.51 -5.56 -14.66
C LYS A 360 30.25 -6.17 -15.27
N LYS A 361 30.13 -7.51 -15.29
CA LYS A 361 28.90 -8.22 -15.69
C LYS A 361 28.02 -8.64 -14.50
N GLU A 362 28.58 -8.71 -13.29
CA GLU A 362 27.84 -8.97 -12.04
C GLU A 362 27.24 -7.72 -11.39
N LYS A 363 27.64 -6.51 -11.82
CA LYS A 363 27.20 -5.23 -11.24
C LYS A 363 25.71 -4.89 -11.40
N GLU A 364 24.90 -5.72 -12.07
CA GLU A 364 23.44 -5.53 -12.17
C GLU A 364 22.64 -6.55 -11.32
N LEU A 365 23.21 -7.69 -10.94
CA LEU A 365 22.59 -8.63 -9.99
C LEU A 365 22.94 -8.22 -8.54
N ASN A 366 21.98 -8.44 -7.64
CA ASN A 366 22.06 -8.12 -6.22
C ASN A 366 22.25 -6.62 -5.93
N PHE A 367 21.61 -5.75 -6.71
CA PHE A 367 21.64 -4.31 -6.48
C PHE A 367 20.38 -3.80 -5.75
N ILE A 368 20.59 -3.07 -4.66
CA ILE A 368 19.57 -2.34 -3.93
C ILE A 368 19.81 -0.84 -4.11
N LYS A 369 18.80 -0.14 -4.62
CA LYS A 369 18.87 1.30 -4.89
C LYS A 369 18.79 2.11 -3.61
N TYR A 370 17.81 1.82 -2.76
CA TYR A 370 17.66 2.41 -1.44
C TYR A 370 16.69 1.58 -0.58
N ILE A 371 16.72 1.85 0.72
CA ILE A 371 15.87 1.20 1.71
C ILE A 371 15.03 2.26 2.42
N PHE A 372 13.72 2.02 2.54
CA PHE A 372 12.89 2.75 3.51
C PHE A 372 12.67 1.90 4.75
N PHE A 373 13.03 2.45 5.90
CA PHE A 373 12.70 1.84 7.18
C PHE A 373 11.51 2.56 7.81
N THR A 374 10.51 1.80 8.24
CA THR A 374 9.30 2.33 8.88
C THR A 374 8.72 1.30 9.85
N LYS A 375 7.55 1.61 10.40
CA LYS A 375 6.79 0.77 11.31
C LYS A 375 5.31 0.86 11.00
N ILE A 376 4.51 0.07 11.71
CA ILE A 376 3.06 0.19 11.68
C ILE A 376 2.62 1.59 12.18
N GLY A 377 1.64 2.17 11.50
CA GLY A 377 1.21 3.57 11.68
C GLY A 377 -0.28 3.73 11.97
N ASN A 378 -0.67 4.96 12.27
CA ASN A 378 -2.07 5.37 12.47
C ASN A 378 -2.77 5.64 11.12
N GLY A 379 -4.09 5.88 11.19
CA GLY A 379 -4.89 6.27 10.03
C GLY A 379 -4.63 7.71 9.62
N PRO A 380 -5.36 8.23 8.62
CA PRO A 380 -5.24 9.61 8.16
C PRO A 380 -5.47 10.64 9.27
N GLU A 381 -4.78 11.77 9.18
CA GLU A 381 -4.81 12.84 10.19
C GLU A 381 -5.00 14.20 9.52
N ILE A 382 -5.72 15.12 10.17
CA ILE A 382 -5.85 16.51 9.71
C ILE A 382 -4.63 17.27 10.21
N ILE A 383 -3.97 18.01 9.31
CA ILE A 383 -2.92 18.94 9.68
C ILE A 383 -3.56 20.30 9.88
N ILE A 384 -3.61 20.74 11.13
CA ILE A 384 -3.96 22.11 11.46
C ILE A 384 -2.69 22.94 11.23
N ASN A 385 -2.67 23.76 10.18
CA ASN A 385 -1.64 24.79 10.05
C ASN A 385 -1.82 25.72 11.25
N LYS A 386 -0.91 25.65 12.22
CA LYS A 386 -0.78 26.73 13.21
C LYS A 386 -0.26 27.93 12.42
N ASN A 387 -1.16 28.87 12.12
CA ASN A 387 -0.79 30.19 11.64
C ASN A 387 0.09 30.91 12.66
#